data_AF-A0A0J7IWX0-F1
#
_entry.id   AF-A0A0J7IWX0-F1
#
_cell.length_a   1.000
_cell.length_b   1.000
_cell.length_c   1.000
_cell.angle_alpha   90.00
_cell.angle_beta   90.00
_cell.angle_gamma   90.00
#
_symmetry.space_group_name_H-M   'P 1'
#
loop_
_entity.id
_entity.type
_entity.pdbx_description
1 polymer ?
#
loop_
_entity_poly.entity_id
_entity_poly.type
_entity_poly.pdbx_seq_one_letter_code
_entity_poly.pdbx_strand_id
1 'polypeptide(L)'
;MEIVFEMKVNQIDFILDRIRNDINELMTNENIRPKDIKVSMPKFFYNFVEHTTRYRSTGYQYHVRSELFGVEIVFGYNNQVCVFNENAGPKDLFMKPIEIKI
;
A
#
# COMPACT_ATOMS: atom_id res chain seq x y z
N MET A 1 -13.00 12.07 -22.26
CA MET A 1 -12.96 10.62 -21.95
C MET A 1 -12.66 10.52 -20.47
N GLU A 2 -13.69 10.73 -19.66
CA GLU A 2 -13.61 10.66 -18.21
C GLU A 2 -13.64 9.18 -17.83
N ILE A 3 -12.47 8.56 -17.76
CA ILE A 3 -12.35 7.28 -17.06
C ILE A 3 -12.34 7.64 -15.58
N VAL A 4 -13.51 7.99 -15.04
CA VAL A 4 -13.73 7.98 -13.60
C VAL A 4 -13.75 6.52 -13.23
N PHE A 5 -12.57 6.00 -12.90
CA PHE A 5 -12.40 4.71 -12.25
C PHE A 5 -13.25 4.72 -10.99
N GLU A 6 -14.41 4.05 -11.03
CA GLU A 6 -15.31 3.94 -9.89
C GLU A 6 -14.76 2.89 -8.91
N MET A 7 -13.56 3.12 -8.39
CA MET A 7 -13.04 2.36 -7.25
C MET A 7 -13.92 2.68 -6.04
N LYS A 8 -14.67 1.68 -5.58
CA LYS A 8 -15.55 1.86 -4.41
C LYS A 8 -14.71 2.10 -3.17
N VAL A 9 -15.13 3.05 -2.34
CA VAL A 9 -14.47 3.43 -1.08
C VAL A 9 -14.15 2.22 -0.19
N ASN A 10 -15.07 1.24 -0.09
CA ASN A 10 -14.88 0.02 0.68
C ASN A 10 -13.71 -0.85 0.19
N GLN A 11 -13.40 -0.79 -1.11
CA GLN A 11 -12.27 -1.50 -1.68
C GLN A 11 -10.94 -0.85 -1.29
N ILE A 12 -10.90 0.48 -1.16
CA ILE A 12 -9.71 1.19 -0.68
C ILE A 12 -9.42 0.79 0.77
N ASP A 13 -10.44 0.83 1.63
CA ASP A 13 -10.29 0.49 3.04
C ASP A 13 -9.80 -0.96 3.19
N PHE A 14 -10.37 -1.88 2.41
CA PHE A 14 -9.88 -3.26 2.34
C PHE A 14 -8.40 -3.35 1.92
N ILE A 15 -7.99 -2.63 0.88
CA ILE A 15 -6.59 -2.64 0.41
C ILE A 15 -5.67 -2.05 1.48
N LEU A 16 -6.05 -0.92 2.11
CA LEU A 16 -5.26 -0.28 3.16
C LEU A 16 -5.12 -1.17 4.41
N ASP A 17 -6.19 -1.85 4.82
CA ASP A 17 -6.14 -2.80 5.92
C ASP A 17 -5.27 -4.00 5.58
N ARG A 18 -5.31 -4.50 4.33
CA ARG A 18 -4.43 -5.58 3.90
C ARG A 18 -2.96 -5.15 3.88
N ILE A 19 -2.64 -3.96 3.36
CA ILE A 19 -1.29 -3.40 3.40
C ILE A 19 -0.78 -3.32 4.85
N ARG A 20 -1.60 -2.80 5.77
CA ARG A 20 -1.24 -2.70 7.19
C ARG A 20 -0.95 -4.09 7.79
N ASN A 21 -1.79 -5.06 7.48
CA ASN A 21 -1.61 -6.43 7.97
C ASN A 21 -0.33 -7.06 7.43
N ASP A 22 -0.04 -6.89 6.14
CA ASP A 22 1.17 -7.44 5.51
C ASP A 22 2.44 -6.78 6.07
N ILE A 23 2.43 -5.46 6.32
CA ILE A 23 3.53 -4.76 6.98
C ILE A 23 3.74 -5.32 8.39
N ASN A 24 2.67 -5.46 9.17
CA ASN A 24 2.75 -6.01 10.51
C ASN A 24 3.29 -7.45 10.49
N GLU A 25 2.85 -8.28 9.54
CA GLU A 25 3.32 -9.66 9.38
C GLU A 25 4.84 -9.70 9.13
N LEU A 26 5.36 -8.87 8.22
CA LEU A 26 6.81 -8.75 7.98
C LEU A 26 7.56 -8.23 9.22
N MET A 27 6.99 -7.27 9.93
CA MET A 27 7.63 -6.70 11.13
C MET A 27 7.64 -7.69 12.30
N THR A 28 6.56 -8.44 12.53
CA THR A 28 6.44 -9.31 13.71
C THR A 28 7.01 -10.70 13.48
N ASN A 29 6.74 -11.30 12.32
CA ASN A 29 7.09 -12.71 12.09
C ASN A 29 8.51 -12.87 11.59
N GLU A 30 8.98 -11.93 10.77
CA GLU A 30 10.33 -11.96 10.17
C GLU A 30 11.29 -10.98 10.86
N ASN A 31 10.82 -10.22 11.86
CA ASN A 31 11.60 -9.20 12.58
C ASN A 31 12.26 -8.16 11.64
N ILE A 32 11.58 -7.82 10.54
CA ILE A 32 12.07 -6.88 9.53
C ILE A 32 11.84 -5.45 10.03
N ARG A 33 12.85 -4.58 9.86
CA ARG A 33 12.73 -3.18 10.26
C ARG A 33 11.85 -2.42 9.26
N PRO A 34 11.04 -1.44 9.69
CA PRO A 34 10.16 -0.67 8.80
C PRO A 34 10.85 -0.08 7.57
N LYS A 35 12.08 0.41 7.73
CA LYS A 35 12.86 1.01 6.63
C LYS A 35 13.19 0.04 5.49
N ASP A 36 13.28 -1.25 5.81
CA ASP A 36 13.62 -2.33 4.88
C ASP A 36 12.35 -2.88 4.19
N ILE A 37 11.15 -2.40 4.57
CA ILE A 37 9.87 -2.74 3.96
C ILE A 37 9.46 -1.64 2.98
N LYS A 38 8.96 -2.02 1.81
CA LYS A 38 8.40 -1.10 0.81
C LYS A 38 6.99 -1.51 0.44
N VAL A 39 6.19 -0.52 0.06
CA VAL A 39 4.89 -0.72 -0.60
C VAL A 39 5.01 -0.29 -2.05
N SER A 40 4.96 -1.24 -2.98
CA SER A 40 4.82 -0.94 -4.41
C SER A 40 3.37 -0.77 -4.75
N MET A 41 2.99 0.34 -5.39
CA MET A 41 1.64 0.56 -5.88
C MET A 41 1.60 1.39 -7.17
N PRO A 42 0.52 1.30 -7.96
CA PRO A 42 0.36 2.11 -9.15
C PRO A 42 0.20 3.58 -8.82
N LYS A 43 0.73 4.43 -9.69
CA LYS A 43 0.60 5.88 -9.54
C LYS A 43 -0.86 6.34 -9.47
N PHE A 44 -1.76 5.70 -10.22
CA PHE A 44 -3.19 6.04 -10.17
C PHE A 44 -3.80 5.73 -8.79
N PHE A 45 -3.44 4.60 -8.19
CA PHE A 45 -3.93 4.19 -6.87
C PHE A 45 -3.34 5.07 -5.77
N TYR A 46 -2.04 5.39 -5.85
CA TYR A 46 -1.40 6.35 -4.96
C TYR A 46 -2.13 7.69 -4.96
N ASN A 47 -2.40 8.25 -6.14
CA ASN A 47 -3.13 9.52 -6.27
C ASN A 47 -4.51 9.41 -5.63
N PHE A 48 -5.20 8.27 -5.83
CA PHE A 48 -6.52 8.04 -5.26
C PHE A 48 -6.49 7.95 -3.72
N VAL A 49 -5.52 7.24 -3.15
CA VAL A 49 -5.31 7.16 -1.69
C VAL A 49 -4.99 8.55 -1.15
N GLU A 50 -4.07 9.28 -1.77
CA GLU A 50 -3.70 10.64 -1.36
C GLU A 50 -4.89 11.60 -1.39
N HIS A 51 -5.71 11.56 -2.45
CA HIS A 51 -6.92 12.37 -2.52
C HIS A 51 -7.93 11.98 -1.45
N THR A 52 -8.23 10.69 -1.30
CA THR A 52 -9.25 10.22 -0.35
C THR A 52 -8.85 10.42 1.12
N THR A 53 -7.56 10.29 1.48
CA THR A 53 -7.08 10.58 2.85
C THR A 53 -7.11 12.07 3.17
N ARG A 54 -6.76 12.94 2.22
CA ARG A 54 -6.90 14.41 2.37
C ARG A 54 -8.35 14.83 2.63
N TYR A 55 -9.32 14.23 1.95
CA TYR A 55 -10.75 14.49 2.20
C TYR A 55 -11.24 13.91 3.55
N ARG A 56 -10.68 12.79 4.02
CA ARG A 56 -11.05 12.14 5.29
C ARG A 56 -10.37 12.74 6.53
N SER A 57 -9.56 13.79 6.36
CA SER A 57 -8.73 14.41 7.41
C SER A 57 -9.51 15.25 8.43
N THR A 58 -10.63 14.73 8.96
CA THR A 58 -11.26 15.19 10.21
C THR A 58 -10.95 14.28 11.40
N GLY A 59 -10.11 13.24 11.26
CA GLY A 59 -9.75 12.38 12.40
C GLY A 59 -8.55 11.45 12.28
N TYR A 60 -8.07 11.10 11.08
CA TYR A 60 -6.87 10.27 10.89
C TYR A 60 -6.02 10.85 9.75
N GLN A 61 -4.99 11.62 10.10
CA GLN A 61 -4.02 12.11 9.11
C GLN A 61 -3.04 10.98 8.77
N TYR A 62 -3.38 10.20 7.75
CA TYR A 62 -2.36 9.46 7.01
C TYR A 62 -1.56 10.50 6.22
N HIS A 63 -0.41 10.91 6.76
CA HIS A 63 0.55 11.68 5.97
C HIS A 63 1.08 10.77 4.87
N VAL A 64 0.41 10.78 3.71
CA VAL A 64 0.94 10.25 2.46
C VAL A 64 2.02 11.24 1.99
N ARG A 65 3.14 11.28 2.72
CA ARG A 65 4.43 11.63 2.10
C ARG A 65 4.80 10.42 1.21
N SER A 66 6.03 10.27 0.74
CA SER A 66 6.45 9.05 0.02
C SER A 66 6.45 7.80 0.90
N GLU A 67 5.53 7.70 1.86
CA GLU A 67 5.41 6.72 2.93
C GLU A 67 3.94 6.43 3.24
N LEU A 68 3.64 5.17 3.56
CA LEU A 68 2.35 4.69 4.04
C LEU A 68 2.61 3.85 5.28
N PHE A 69 1.91 4.11 6.40
CA PHE A 69 2.15 3.42 7.68
C PHE A 69 3.63 3.41 8.15
N GLY A 70 4.39 4.45 7.81
CA GLY A 70 5.81 4.57 8.18
C GLY A 70 6.78 3.74 7.34
N VAL A 71 6.32 3.18 6.22
CA VAL A 71 7.17 2.49 5.23
C VAL A 71 7.13 3.21 3.89
N GLU A 72 8.23 3.19 3.14
CA GLU A 72 8.35 3.92 1.87
C GLU A 72 7.43 3.34 0.78
N ILE A 73 6.86 4.24 -0.02
CA ILE A 73 6.08 3.90 -1.21
C ILE A 73 6.98 3.97 -2.44
N VAL A 74 6.98 2.91 -3.25
CA VAL A 74 7.59 2.87 -4.57
C VAL A 74 6.53 2.71 -5.64
N PHE A 75 6.76 3.28 -6.84
CA PHE A 75 5.76 3.21 -7.91
C PHE A 75 5.93 1.95 -8.76
N GLY A 76 4.87 1.15 -8.80
CA GLY A 76 4.72 0.00 -9.71
C GLY A 76 3.90 0.35 -10.95
N TYR A 77 3.94 -0.53 -11.97
CA TYR A 77 3.25 -0.33 -13.25
C TYR A 77 2.03 -1.24 -13.46
N ASN A 78 1.82 -2.26 -12.61
CA ASN A 78 0.73 -3.24 -12.74
C ASN A 78 -0.44 -2.89 -11.82
N ASN A 79 -1.66 -3.32 -12.09
CA ASN A 79 -2.85 -3.08 -11.24
C ASN A 79 -2.83 -3.85 -9.89
N GLN A 80 -1.68 -3.87 -9.21
CA GLN A 80 -1.43 -4.62 -8.00
C GLN A 80 -0.68 -3.75 -7.00
N VAL A 81 -1.01 -3.92 -5.73
CA VAL A 81 -0.22 -3.41 -4.60
C VAL A 81 0.59 -4.56 -4.02
N CYS A 82 1.87 -4.34 -3.77
CA CYS A 82 2.76 -5.32 -3.16
C CYS A 82 3.41 -4.74 -1.91
N VAL A 83 3.46 -5.52 -0.83
CA VAL A 83 4.24 -5.21 0.37
C VAL A 83 5.40 -6.19 0.43
N PHE A 84 6.62 -5.70 0.53
CA PHE A 84 7.80 -6.58 0.44
C PHE A 84 8.98 -6.06 1.25
N ASN A 85 9.84 -6.99 1.65
CA ASN A 85 11.18 -6.68 2.14
C ASN A 85 12.10 -6.41 0.94
N GLU A 86 12.70 -5.23 0.87
CA GLU A 86 13.59 -4.85 -0.24
C GLU A 86 14.88 -5.69 -0.29
N ASN A 87 15.22 -6.34 0.82
CA ASN A 87 16.37 -7.22 0.94
C ASN A 87 15.99 -8.71 0.89
N ALA A 88 14.75 -9.04 0.50
CA ALA A 88 14.28 -10.42 0.45
C ALA A 88 15.11 -11.29 -0.51
N GLY A 89 15.60 -12.41 -0.01
CA GLY A 89 16.20 -13.48 -0.79
C GLY A 89 15.17 -14.52 -1.26
N PRO A 90 15.59 -15.50 -2.10
CA PRO A 90 14.68 -16.50 -2.68
C PRO A 90 13.95 -17.41 -1.70
N LYS A 91 14.36 -17.44 -0.43
CA LYS A 91 13.79 -18.29 0.63
C LYS A 91 12.88 -17.52 1.59
N ASP A 92 12.82 -16.20 1.46
CA ASP A 92 12.09 -15.36 2.38
C ASP A 92 10.59 -15.36 2.07
N LEU A 93 9.81 -14.83 3.01
CA LEU A 93 8.37 -14.71 2.85
C LEU A 93 8.03 -13.67 1.78
N PHE A 94 7.20 -14.08 0.81
CA PHE A 94 6.65 -13.19 -0.21
C PHE A 94 5.15 -12.99 0.02
N MET A 95 4.77 -11.74 0.26
CA MET A 95 3.37 -11.38 0.38
C MET A 95 2.69 -11.49 -0.99
N LYS A 96 1.44 -11.98 -0.98
CA LYS A 96 0.66 -12.08 -2.21
C LYS A 96 0.31 -10.67 -2.70
N PRO A 97 0.47 -10.38 -4.00
CA PRO A 97 0.01 -9.12 -4.55
C PRO A 97 -1.49 -8.90 -4.30
N ILE A 98 -1.86 -7.68 -3.94
CA ILE A 98 -3.24 -7.24 -3.74
C ILE A 98 -3.75 -6.67 -5.07
N GLU A 99 -4.66 -7.36 -5.73
CA GLU A 99 -5.21 -6.89 -7.01
C GLU A 99 -6.16 -5.71 -6.83
N ILE A 100 -5.95 -4.67 -7.64
CA ILE A 100 -6.86 -3.53 -7.75
C ILE A 100 -7.87 -3.88 -8.84
N LYS A 101 -9.08 -4.24 -8.42
CA LYS A 101 -10.24 -4.41 -9.32
C LYS A 101 -10.76 -3.04 -9.74
N ILE A 102 -10.96 -2.89 -11.03
CA ILE A 102 -11.32 -1.65 -11.73
C ILE A 102 -12.63 -1.90 -12.46
#